data_AF-A0A7C2Z8M8-F1
#
_entry.id   AF-A0A7C2Z8M8-F1
#
_cell.length_a   1.000
_cell.length_b   1.000
_cell.length_c   1.000
_cell.angle_alpha   90.00
_cell.angle_beta   90.00
_cell.angle_gamma   90.00
#
_symmetry.space_group_name_H-M   'P 1'
#
loop_
_entity.id
_entity.type
_entity.pdbx_description
1 polymer ?
#
loop_
_entity_poly.entity_id
_entity_poly.type
_entity_poly.pdbx_seq_one_letter_code
_entity_poly.pdbx_strand_id
1 'polypeptide(L)'
;MAPYATSFEALLTACEELLPRLQSRFDAYQRENFPERMPEFFCLELCGEVGELANLEKKQWKGLTIEHERYADEAADVLIALINYANTRGIELGSALKTKLRIIEQQRQSPQS
;
A
#
# COMPACT_ATOMS: atom_id res chain seq x y z
N MET A 1 -7.33 -32.18 13.52
CA MET A 1 -7.74 -30.76 13.49
C MET A 1 -6.55 -29.97 12.96
N ALA A 2 -6.69 -29.28 11.83
CA ALA A 2 -5.64 -28.39 11.36
C ALA A 2 -5.48 -27.23 12.36
N PRO A 3 -4.24 -26.83 12.74
CA PRO A 3 -4.07 -25.68 13.61
C PRO A 3 -4.60 -24.43 12.88
N TYR A 4 -5.49 -23.68 13.54
CA TYR A 4 -5.86 -22.34 13.05
C TYR A 4 -4.58 -21.50 13.01
N ALA A 5 -4.21 -21.01 11.82
CA ALA A 5 -3.13 -20.05 11.69
C ALA A 5 -3.40 -18.85 12.61
N THR A 6 -2.37 -18.35 13.30
CA THR A 6 -2.50 -17.11 14.08
C THR A 6 -2.90 -15.97 13.15
N SER A 7 -3.48 -14.88 13.68
CA SER A 7 -3.82 -13.71 12.86
C SER A 7 -2.63 -13.16 12.07
N PHE A 8 -1.41 -13.27 12.64
CA PHE A 8 -0.17 -12.90 11.99
C PHE A 8 0.17 -13.82 10.82
N GLU A 9 0.13 -15.14 11.00
CA GLU A 9 0.40 -16.09 9.91
C GLU A 9 -0.65 -15.99 8.80
N ALA A 10 -1.93 -15.82 9.16
CA ALA A 10 -3.00 -15.58 8.20
C ALA A 10 -2.76 -14.30 7.37
N LEU A 11 -2.29 -13.21 8.01
CA LEU A 11 -1.92 -11.98 7.32
C LEU A 11 -0.73 -12.20 6.36
N LEU A 12 0.30 -12.93 6.81
CA LEU A 12 1.46 -13.25 5.96
C LEU A 12 1.05 -14.07 4.73
N THR A 13 0.17 -15.07 4.89
CA THR A 13 -0.39 -15.84 3.77
C THR A 13 -1.19 -14.96 2.82
N ALA A 14 -2.08 -14.10 3.34
CA ALA A 14 -2.85 -13.19 2.50
C ALA A 14 -1.95 -12.25 1.67
N CYS A 15 -0.85 -11.78 2.24
CA CYS A 15 0.12 -10.96 1.51
C CYS A 15 0.78 -11.71 0.34
N GLU A 16 1.10 -13.01 0.50
CA GLU A 16 1.68 -13.80 -0.61
C GLU A 16 0.68 -14.09 -1.71
N GLU A 17 -0.56 -14.35 -1.34
CA GLU A 17 -1.55 -14.82 -2.30
C GLU A 17 -2.18 -13.65 -3.08
N LEU A 18 -2.43 -12.52 -2.40
CA LEU A 18 -3.21 -11.43 -2.96
C LEU A 18 -2.35 -10.36 -3.62
N LEU A 19 -1.24 -9.94 -3.00
CA LEU A 19 -0.46 -8.80 -3.52
C LEU A 19 0.17 -9.06 -4.89
N PRO A 20 0.80 -10.21 -5.18
CA PRO A 20 1.33 -10.47 -6.52
C PRO A 20 0.23 -10.49 -7.60
N ARG A 21 -0.95 -11.03 -7.25
CA ARG A 21 -2.11 -11.02 -8.14
C ARG A 21 -2.60 -9.59 -8.37
N LEU A 22 -2.69 -8.78 -7.33
CA LEU A 22 -3.09 -7.39 -7.44
C LEU A 22 -2.10 -6.58 -8.29
N GLN A 23 -0.80 -6.68 -7.99
CA GLN A 23 0.28 -6.03 -8.73
C GLN A 23 0.23 -6.37 -10.22
N SER A 24 0.11 -7.65 -10.58
CA SER A 24 0.04 -8.08 -11.98
C SER A 24 -1.21 -7.57 -12.71
N ARG A 25 -2.35 -7.42 -12.02
CA ARG A 25 -3.57 -6.84 -12.60
C ARG A 25 -3.44 -5.33 -12.83
N PHE A 26 -2.86 -4.61 -11.87
CA PHE A 26 -2.54 -3.18 -12.04
C PHE A 26 -1.55 -2.96 -13.18
N ASP A 27 -0.48 -3.75 -13.24
CA ASP A 27 0.51 -3.66 -14.32
C ASP A 27 -0.11 -3.92 -15.70
N ALA A 28 -0.95 -4.96 -15.84
CA ALA A 28 -1.67 -5.24 -17.08
C ALA A 28 -2.58 -4.07 -17.47
N TYR A 29 -3.40 -3.59 -16.53
CA TYR A 29 -4.28 -2.44 -16.77
C TYR A 29 -3.49 -1.19 -17.18
N GLN A 30 -2.38 -0.91 -16.51
CA GLN A 30 -1.52 0.24 -16.81
C GLN A 30 -0.96 0.16 -18.24
N ARG A 31 -0.42 -1.01 -18.63
CA ARG A 31 0.16 -1.24 -19.96
C ARG A 31 -0.88 -1.23 -21.08
N GLU A 32 -2.11 -1.67 -20.80
CA GLU A 32 -3.19 -1.71 -21.78
C GLU A 32 -3.81 -0.33 -22.05
N ASN A 33 -3.84 0.55 -21.04
CA ASN A 33 -4.66 1.77 -21.09
C ASN A 33 -3.84 3.08 -21.05
N PHE A 34 -2.56 3.03 -20.67
CA PHE A 34 -1.74 4.23 -20.47
C PHE A 34 -0.36 4.10 -21.12
N PRO A 35 0.28 5.23 -21.50
CA PRO A 35 1.66 5.20 -21.96
C PRO A 35 2.59 4.75 -20.84
N GLU A 36 3.69 4.11 -21.22
CA GLU A 36 4.76 3.76 -20.29
C GLU A 36 5.31 5.02 -19.61
N ARG A 37 5.50 4.94 -18.28
CA ARG A 37 6.02 6.03 -17.45
C ARG A 37 7.21 5.52 -16.64
N MET A 38 8.19 6.39 -16.45
CA MET A 38 9.35 6.08 -15.63
C MET A 38 8.98 6.03 -14.15
N PRO A 39 9.71 5.28 -13.30
CA PRO A 39 9.43 5.21 -11.88
C PRO A 39 9.39 6.56 -11.16
N GLU A 40 10.19 7.54 -11.61
CA GLU A 40 10.22 8.90 -11.05
C GLU A 40 8.87 9.61 -11.20
N PHE A 41 8.14 9.35 -12.29
CA PHE A 41 6.79 9.87 -12.49
C PHE A 41 5.85 9.35 -11.40
N PHE A 42 5.81 8.03 -11.19
CA PHE A 42 4.96 7.42 -10.18
C PHE A 42 5.36 7.78 -8.74
N CYS A 43 6.65 8.04 -8.50
CA CYS A 43 7.12 8.54 -7.20
C CYS A 43 6.57 9.94 -6.90
N LEU A 44 6.55 10.82 -7.91
CA LEU A 44 5.98 12.17 -7.77
C LEU A 44 4.45 12.12 -7.65
N GLU A 45 3.79 11.26 -8.42
CA GLU A 45 2.35 11.00 -8.31
C GLU A 45 2.00 10.53 -6.89
N LEU A 46 2.69 9.52 -6.37
CA LEU A 46 2.52 9.05 -4.98
C LEU A 46 2.69 10.18 -3.95
N CYS A 47 3.67 11.06 -4.14
CA CYS A 47 3.87 12.21 -3.26
C CYS A 47 2.69 13.20 -3.34
N GLY A 48 2.14 13.39 -4.53
CA GLY A 48 0.92 14.17 -4.78
C GLY A 48 -0.26 13.63 -3.99
N GLU A 49 -0.61 12.36 -4.19
CA GLU A 49 -1.79 11.74 -3.54
C GLU A 49 -1.67 11.69 -2.02
N VAL A 50 -0.46 11.41 -1.49
CA VAL A 50 -0.21 11.48 -0.04
C VAL A 50 -0.37 12.91 0.47
N GLY A 51 0.02 13.91 -0.32
CA GLY A 51 -0.16 15.32 -0.02
C GLY A 51 -1.64 15.75 0.02
N GLU A 52 -2.46 15.20 -0.88
CA GLU A 52 -3.91 15.43 -0.93
C GLU A 52 -4.60 14.85 0.31
N LEU A 53 -4.29 13.60 0.65
CA LEU A 53 -4.77 12.95 1.88
C LEU A 53 -4.37 13.75 3.14
N ALA A 54 -3.09 14.15 3.24
CA ALA A 54 -2.61 14.97 4.36
C ALA A 54 -3.30 16.35 4.42
N ASN A 55 -3.69 16.91 3.27
CA ASN A 55 -4.42 18.17 3.21
C ASN A 55 -5.85 18.03 3.73
N LEU A 56 -6.53 16.89 3.52
CA LEU A 56 -7.81 16.59 4.15
C LEU A 56 -7.69 16.55 5.67
N GLU A 57 -6.70 15.81 6.19
CA GLU A 57 -6.41 15.76 7.63
C GLU A 57 -6.15 17.15 8.22
N LYS A 58 -5.34 17.97 7.54
CA LYS A 58 -5.09 19.36 7.95
C LYS A 58 -6.36 20.20 7.99
N LYS A 59 -7.29 20.01 7.03
CA LYS A 59 -8.56 20.74 7.00
C LYS A 59 -9.46 20.32 8.17
N GLN A 60 -9.57 19.02 8.43
CA GLN A 60 -10.32 18.50 9.57
C GLN A 60 -9.74 18.97 10.89
N TRP A 61 -8.41 18.96 11.04
CA TRP A 61 -7.74 19.48 12.23
C TRP A 61 -8.03 20.97 12.47
N LYS A 62 -8.23 21.75 11.40
CA LYS A 62 -8.64 23.16 11.47
C LYS A 62 -10.14 23.36 11.74
N GLY A 63 -10.89 22.29 11.99
CA GLY A 63 -12.31 22.31 12.33
C GLY A 63 -13.25 22.33 11.12
N LEU A 64 -12.76 22.03 9.91
CA LEU A 64 -13.63 21.86 8.75
C LEU A 64 -14.24 20.45 8.76
N THR A 65 -15.53 20.34 8.44
CA THR A 65 -16.16 19.04 8.17
C THR A 65 -15.73 18.54 6.80
N ILE A 66 -15.23 17.32 6.74
CA ILE A 66 -14.81 16.64 5.52
C ILE A 66 -15.64 15.37 5.39
N GLU A 67 -16.28 15.18 4.24
CA GLU A 67 -17.03 13.95 3.94
C GLU A 67 -16.09 12.75 3.93
N HIS A 68 -16.52 11.62 4.49
CA HIS A 68 -15.69 10.44 4.66
C HIS A 68 -15.22 9.88 3.31
N GLU A 69 -16.07 9.98 2.29
CA GLU A 69 -15.82 9.55 0.91
C GLU A 69 -14.55 10.19 0.35
N ARG A 70 -14.25 11.44 0.73
CA ARG A 70 -13.03 12.11 0.29
C ARG A 70 -11.78 11.42 0.82
N TYR A 71 -11.79 10.96 2.07
CA TYR A 71 -10.65 10.21 2.59
C TYR A 71 -10.49 8.86 1.90
N ALA A 72 -11.61 8.22 1.56
CA ALA A 72 -11.60 6.95 0.83
C ALA A 72 -11.01 7.11 -0.57
N ASP A 73 -11.38 8.18 -1.28
CA ASP A 73 -10.86 8.51 -2.61
C ASP A 73 -9.34 8.73 -2.57
N GLU A 74 -8.84 9.64 -1.72
CA GLU A 74 -7.40 9.91 -1.64
C GLU A 74 -6.60 8.68 -1.17
N ALA A 75 -7.17 7.85 -0.27
CA ALA A 75 -6.52 6.62 0.16
C ALA A 75 -6.43 5.59 -0.98
N ALA A 76 -7.43 5.52 -1.86
CA ALA A 76 -7.39 4.69 -3.05
C ALA A 76 -6.33 5.20 -4.03
N ASP A 77 -6.26 6.50 -4.27
CA ASP A 77 -5.26 7.11 -5.16
C ASP A 77 -3.83 6.85 -4.67
N VAL A 78 -3.59 6.99 -3.36
CA VAL A 78 -2.30 6.61 -2.74
C VAL A 78 -1.95 5.14 -2.99
N LEU A 79 -2.91 4.22 -2.85
CA LEU A 79 -2.67 2.80 -3.08
C LEU A 79 -2.34 2.51 -4.55
N ILE A 80 -3.08 3.12 -5.48
CA ILE A 80 -2.86 2.97 -6.92
C ILE A 80 -1.46 3.46 -7.29
N ALA A 81 -1.09 4.68 -6.86
CA ALA A 81 0.21 5.27 -7.12
C ALA A 81 1.35 4.42 -6.52
N LEU A 82 1.17 3.90 -5.31
CA LEU A 82 2.16 3.03 -4.66
C LEU A 82 2.36 1.71 -5.43
N ILE A 83 1.28 1.06 -5.88
CA ILE A 83 1.37 -0.19 -6.65
C ILE A 83 2.07 0.06 -7.99
N ASN A 84 1.70 1.12 -8.71
CA ASN A 84 2.32 1.47 -9.98
C ASN A 84 3.82 1.80 -9.83
N TYR A 85 4.17 2.55 -8.78
CA TYR A 85 5.57 2.79 -8.43
C TYR A 85 6.33 1.48 -8.14
N ALA A 86 5.75 0.59 -7.35
CA ALA A 86 6.37 -0.68 -7.03
C ALA A 86 6.57 -1.55 -8.29
N ASN A 87 5.55 -1.65 -9.14
CA ASN A 87 5.62 -2.39 -10.40
C ASN A 87 6.72 -1.86 -11.32
N THR A 88 6.79 -0.54 -11.52
CA THR A 88 7.81 0.07 -12.39
C THR A 88 9.24 -0.03 -11.84
N ARG A 89 9.41 -0.18 -10.52
CA ARG A 89 10.70 -0.49 -9.89
C ARG A 89 11.03 -1.98 -9.82
N GLY A 90 10.13 -2.87 -10.25
CA GLY A 90 10.29 -4.31 -10.09
C GLY A 90 10.29 -4.77 -8.63
N ILE A 91 9.55 -4.06 -7.76
CA ILE A 91 9.42 -4.39 -6.35
C ILE A 91 8.25 -5.37 -6.17
N GLU A 92 8.57 -6.56 -5.66
CA GLU A 92 7.59 -7.56 -5.24
C GLU A 92 7.01 -7.20 -3.86
N LEU A 93 5.88 -6.47 -3.83
CA LEU A 93 5.29 -5.93 -2.60
C LEU A 93 4.94 -7.04 -1.61
N GLY A 94 4.43 -8.18 -2.08
CA GLY A 94 4.13 -9.32 -1.22
C GLY A 94 5.33 -9.77 -0.40
N SER A 95 6.47 -9.98 -1.05
CA SER A 95 7.72 -10.40 -0.39
C SER A 95 8.29 -9.31 0.52
N ALA A 96 8.30 -8.06 0.04
CA ALA A 96 8.80 -6.91 0.80
C ALA A 96 7.99 -6.69 2.09
N LEU A 97 6.65 -6.73 1.99
CA LEU A 97 5.74 -6.53 3.11
C LEU A 97 5.90 -7.64 4.16
N LYS A 98 5.97 -8.91 3.74
CA LYS A 98 6.19 -10.02 4.68
C LYS A 98 7.49 -9.90 5.45
N THR A 99 8.56 -9.55 4.76
CA THR A 99 9.87 -9.36 5.38
C THR A 99 9.77 -8.27 6.45
N LYS A 100 9.13 -7.15 6.12
CA LYS A 100 8.93 -6.05 7.06
C LYS A 100 8.03 -6.43 8.25
N LEU A 101 6.92 -7.14 8.00
CA LEU A 101 5.99 -7.60 9.04
C LEU A 101 6.66 -8.56 10.03
N ARG A 102 7.52 -9.48 9.56
CA ARG A 102 8.30 -10.37 10.44
C ARG A 102 9.26 -9.60 11.35
N ILE A 103 9.91 -8.57 10.82
CA ILE A 103 10.78 -7.70 11.62
C ILE A 103 9.97 -6.98 12.70
N ILE A 104 8.81 -6.41 12.34
CA ILE A 104 7.93 -5.73 13.29
C ILE A 104 7.45 -6.69 14.38
N GLU A 105 7.06 -7.91 14.02
CA GLU A 105 6.58 -8.91 14.97
C GLU A 105 7.69 -9.37 15.92
N GLN A 106 8.91 -9.58 15.43
CA GLN A 106 10.08 -9.88 16.27
C GLN A 106 10.37 -8.74 17.26
N GLN A 107 10.28 -7.49 16.81
CA GLN A 107 10.47 -6.32 17.67
C GLN A 107 9.38 -6.21 18.74
N ARG A 108 8.12 -6.52 18.40
CA ARG A 108 6.99 -6.52 19.34
C ARG A 108 7.13 -7.59 20.43
N GLN A 109 7.70 -8.75 20.09
CA GLN A 109 7.89 -9.88 21.01
C GLN A 109 9.15 -9.75 21.87
N SER A 110 10.14 -8.97 21.43
CA SER A 110 11.35 -8.69 22.18
C SER A 110 11.01 -7.68 23.29
N PRO A 111 11.23 -7.99 24.58
CA PRO A 111 11.07 -7.00 25.63
C PRO A 111 11.99 -5.82 25.35
N GLN A 112 11.46 -4.59 25.37
CA GLN A 112 12.31 -3.41 25.43
C GLN A 112 13.10 -3.49 26.74
N SER A 113 14.37 -3.88 26.65
CA SER A 113 15.36 -3.85 27.73
C SER A 113 15.82 -2.43 27.99
#